data_AF-A0A933YZK0-F1
#
_entry.id   AF-A0A933YZK0-F1
#
_cell.length_a   1.000
_cell.length_b   1.000
_cell.length_c   1.000
_cell.angle_alpha   90.00
_cell.angle_beta   90.00
_cell.angle_gamma   90.00
#
_symmetry.space_group_name_H-M   'P 1'
#
loop_
_entity.id
_entity.type
_entity.pdbx_description
1 polymer ?
#
loop_
_entity_poly.entity_id
_entity_poly.type
_entity_poly.pdbx_seq_one_letter_code
_entity_poly.pdbx_strand_id
1 'polypeptide(L)'
;MKTLFAIALLFWTFSPATAAVLPGIDVLEQRGFDILKGKRVGLITNHTGRSLNGRSTIDILNRADDVRLTALLSPEHGIRGTEDEKVSSSFDSATGLPVHSLYGKSCRPTPEMLREVDVLLFDIQDIGARFYTYIGTLSLAMRAAREAGIPFVVLDRSNPIGGVAVAGAIPASVPPEKASGCGAITSIHPIPTRHGMTIGELARLFNSEFGINCQLTVIPMQGWLRSMHYDQTGLTWVNPSPNMKSPEAALLYPGLGILETSNLSVGRGTERPFQLYGAPWVNAAAVMDNLAKRSIPGLSFAPASFVPTTPGHPHRGRSCHGVSVTVTDREKLDPVLAGLQLVQAFYETHPDHFRAYGGFATEVGDREAWNLLTRKRMAPELVTGRWKEDLERFRRVRERYLLY
;
A
#
# COMPACT_ATOMS: atom_id res chain seq x y z
N MET A 1 -68.56 23.23 -4.72
CA MET A 1 -67.63 22.25 -4.11
C MET A 1 -66.45 22.07 -5.04
N LYS A 2 -65.24 22.43 -4.61
CA LYS A 2 -64.01 22.41 -5.43
C LYS A 2 -63.34 21.04 -5.31
N THR A 3 -63.08 20.40 -6.45
CA THR A 3 -62.34 19.13 -6.54
C THR A 3 -60.85 19.45 -6.60
N LEU A 4 -60.07 19.03 -5.60
CA LEU A 4 -58.61 19.10 -5.62
C LEU A 4 -58.04 17.88 -6.37
N PHE A 5 -57.26 18.14 -7.44
CA PHE A 5 -56.37 17.15 -8.03
C PHE A 5 -55.06 17.11 -7.24
N ALA A 6 -54.74 15.96 -6.65
CA ALA A 6 -53.43 15.71 -6.07
C ALA A 6 -52.49 15.19 -7.15
N ILE A 7 -51.44 15.95 -7.47
CA ILE A 7 -50.35 15.51 -8.35
C ILE A 7 -49.33 14.79 -7.46
N ALA A 8 -49.20 13.48 -7.66
CA ALA A 8 -48.14 12.69 -7.06
C ALA A 8 -46.83 12.90 -7.84
N LEU A 9 -45.88 13.61 -7.25
CA LEU A 9 -44.50 13.70 -7.74
C LEU A 9 -43.76 12.42 -7.36
N LEU A 10 -43.51 11.55 -8.34
CA LEU A 10 -42.59 10.42 -8.19
C LEU A 10 -41.15 10.95 -8.19
N PHE A 11 -40.51 10.94 -7.02
CA PHE A 11 -39.07 11.12 -6.91
C PHE A 11 -38.37 9.83 -7.33
N TRP A 12 -37.77 9.81 -8.52
CA TRP A 12 -36.78 8.79 -8.87
C TRP A 12 -35.50 9.05 -8.06
N THR A 13 -35.27 8.23 -7.05
CA THR A 13 -33.95 8.11 -6.44
C THR A 13 -33.03 7.39 -7.43
N PHE A 14 -32.24 8.14 -8.19
CA PHE A 14 -31.08 7.57 -8.87
C PHE A 14 -30.10 7.11 -7.79
N SER A 15 -30.04 5.81 -7.51
CA SER A 15 -28.83 5.25 -6.91
C SER A 15 -27.72 5.45 -7.94
N PRO A 16 -26.65 6.21 -7.65
CA PRO A 16 -25.52 6.26 -8.57
C PRO A 16 -25.00 4.83 -8.69
N ALA A 17 -25.01 4.29 -9.91
CA ALA A 17 -24.32 3.04 -10.19
C ALA A 17 -22.87 3.23 -9.72
N THR A 18 -22.39 2.37 -8.83
CA THR A 18 -20.98 2.33 -8.46
C THR A 18 -20.18 2.27 -9.76
N ALA A 19 -19.30 3.25 -9.97
CA ALA A 19 -18.48 3.29 -11.18
C ALA A 19 -17.66 2.01 -11.24
N ALA A 20 -17.80 1.24 -12.32
CA ALA A 20 -17.06 -0.01 -12.50
C ALA A 20 -15.70 0.31 -13.11
N VAL A 21 -14.66 0.34 -12.28
CA VAL A 21 -13.28 0.50 -12.74
C VAL A 21 -12.80 -0.81 -13.35
N LEU A 22 -12.27 -0.75 -14.57
CA LEU A 22 -11.58 -1.87 -15.19
C LEU A 22 -10.08 -1.77 -14.87
N PRO A 23 -9.52 -2.67 -14.04
CA PRO A 23 -8.09 -2.70 -13.77
C PRO A 23 -7.31 -3.09 -15.05
N GLY A 24 -6.00 -2.90 -15.05
CA GLY A 24 -5.17 -3.13 -16.23
C GLY A 24 -5.30 -4.54 -16.84
N ILE A 25 -5.64 -5.56 -16.04
CA ILE A 25 -5.91 -6.92 -16.55
C ILE A 25 -7.18 -7.01 -17.40
N ASP A 26 -8.28 -6.37 -16.99
CA ASP A 26 -9.51 -6.33 -17.79
C ASP A 26 -9.27 -5.56 -19.09
N VAL A 27 -8.53 -4.45 -19.03
CA VAL A 27 -8.17 -3.65 -20.21
C VAL A 27 -7.28 -4.43 -21.16
N LEU A 28 -6.32 -5.20 -20.65
CA LEU A 28 -5.46 -6.04 -21.47
C LEU A 28 -6.23 -7.20 -22.12
N GLU A 29 -7.15 -7.83 -21.39
CA GLU A 29 -8.03 -8.89 -21.92
C GLU A 29 -8.94 -8.35 -23.03
N GLN A 30 -9.52 -7.14 -22.86
CA GLN A 30 -10.32 -6.48 -23.90
C GLN A 30 -9.53 -6.22 -25.19
N ARG A 31 -8.22 -5.99 -25.08
CA ARG A 31 -7.30 -5.82 -26.22
C ARG A 31 -6.87 -7.16 -26.85
N GLY A 32 -7.38 -8.28 -26.35
CA GLY A 32 -7.00 -9.62 -26.82
C GLY A 32 -5.53 -9.94 -26.56
N PHE A 33 -4.96 -9.40 -25.47
CA PHE A 33 -3.57 -9.62 -25.06
C PHE A 33 -2.53 -9.28 -26.14
N ASP A 34 -2.84 -8.31 -27.02
CA ASP A 34 -2.04 -7.87 -28.17
C ASP A 34 -0.52 -7.82 -27.93
N ILE A 35 -0.08 -7.21 -26.84
CA ILE A 35 1.34 -7.03 -26.51
C ILE A 35 2.04 -8.29 -25.99
N LEU A 36 1.29 -9.36 -25.68
CA LEU A 36 1.79 -10.62 -25.14
C LEU A 36 1.81 -11.77 -26.15
N LYS A 37 1.19 -11.57 -27.33
CA LYS A 37 1.05 -12.63 -28.32
C LYS A 37 2.39 -13.22 -28.74
N GLY A 38 2.50 -14.55 -28.66
CA GLY A 38 3.70 -15.28 -29.05
C GLY A 38 4.91 -15.09 -28.12
N LYS A 39 4.76 -14.42 -26.97
CA LYS A 39 5.82 -14.22 -25.97
C LYS A 39 5.67 -15.21 -24.82
N ARG A 40 6.80 -15.62 -24.24
CA ARG A 40 6.85 -16.28 -22.93
C ARG A 40 6.71 -15.22 -21.85
N VAL A 41 5.64 -15.30 -21.06
CA VAL A 41 5.28 -14.30 -20.04
C VAL A 41 5.73 -14.78 -18.67
N GLY A 42 6.51 -13.95 -17.97
CA GLY A 42 6.70 -14.05 -16.53
C GLY A 42 5.72 -13.12 -15.83
N LEU A 43 5.04 -13.57 -14.79
CA LEU A 43 4.06 -12.77 -14.06
C LEU A 43 4.50 -12.56 -12.60
N ILE A 44 4.74 -11.31 -12.24
CA ILE A 44 4.87 -10.86 -10.86
C ILE A 44 3.48 -10.51 -10.32
N THR A 45 2.97 -11.33 -9.41
CA THR A 45 1.63 -11.16 -8.84
C THR A 45 1.50 -11.78 -7.46
N ASN A 46 0.33 -11.63 -6.85
CA ASN A 46 -0.13 -12.36 -5.68
C ASN A 46 -1.67 -12.55 -5.78
N HIS A 47 -2.33 -12.97 -4.71
CA HIS A 47 -3.79 -13.20 -4.69
C HIS A 47 -4.64 -11.95 -4.92
N THR A 48 -4.06 -10.74 -4.94
CA THR A 48 -4.74 -9.49 -5.28
C THR A 48 -4.79 -9.21 -6.79
N GLY A 49 -3.98 -9.91 -7.59
CA GLY A 49 -3.99 -9.85 -9.05
C GLY A 49 -5.28 -10.45 -9.60
N ARG A 50 -6.34 -9.64 -9.64
CA ARG A 50 -7.69 -10.03 -10.06
C ARG A 50 -8.35 -9.01 -10.97
N SER A 51 -9.18 -9.52 -11.87
CA SER A 51 -10.10 -8.72 -12.69
C SER A 51 -11.28 -8.17 -11.88
N LEU A 52 -12.08 -7.28 -12.49
CA LEU A 52 -13.34 -6.77 -11.93
C LEU A 52 -14.26 -7.90 -11.46
N ASN A 53 -14.36 -8.99 -12.23
CA ASN A 53 -15.18 -10.16 -11.90
C ASN A 53 -14.51 -11.15 -10.93
N GLY A 54 -13.37 -10.77 -10.32
CA GLY A 54 -12.67 -11.56 -9.31
C GLY A 54 -11.83 -12.72 -9.85
N ARG A 55 -11.72 -12.90 -11.17
CA ARG A 55 -10.85 -13.94 -11.77
C ARG A 55 -9.38 -13.55 -11.55
N SER A 56 -8.56 -14.52 -11.14
CA SER A 56 -7.12 -14.34 -10.98
C SER A 56 -6.45 -14.03 -12.32
N THR A 57 -5.51 -13.09 -12.32
CA THR A 57 -4.67 -12.77 -13.49
C THR A 57 -3.87 -13.98 -13.95
N ILE A 58 -3.43 -14.85 -13.02
CA ILE A 58 -2.78 -16.12 -13.36
C ILE A 58 -3.70 -16.96 -14.24
N ASP A 59 -4.96 -17.11 -13.83
CA ASP A 59 -5.90 -18.00 -14.49
C ASP A 59 -6.42 -17.41 -15.81
N ILE A 60 -6.52 -16.08 -15.90
CA ILE A 60 -6.85 -15.36 -17.14
C ILE A 60 -5.75 -15.58 -18.18
N LEU A 61 -4.49 -15.33 -17.84
CA LEU A 61 -3.37 -15.47 -18.77
C LEU A 61 -3.10 -16.94 -19.15
N ASN A 62 -3.24 -17.87 -18.21
CA ASN A 62 -3.00 -19.29 -18.47
C ASN A 62 -4.06 -19.93 -19.38
N ARG A 63 -5.24 -19.32 -19.52
CA ARG A 63 -6.33 -19.80 -20.40
C ARG A 63 -6.37 -19.08 -21.75
N ALA A 64 -5.52 -18.08 -21.96
CA ALA A 64 -5.52 -17.31 -23.21
C ALA A 64 -4.68 -18.03 -24.27
N ASP A 65 -5.30 -18.42 -25.39
CA ASP A 65 -4.67 -19.27 -26.42
C ASP A 65 -3.36 -18.69 -27.00
N ASP A 66 -3.27 -17.36 -27.12
CA ASP A 66 -2.10 -16.67 -27.70
C ASP A 66 -1.04 -16.25 -26.65
N VAL A 67 -1.23 -16.59 -25.37
CA VAL A 67 -0.35 -16.18 -24.27
C VAL A 67 0.30 -17.41 -23.64
N ARG A 68 1.64 -17.43 -23.61
CA ARG A 68 2.39 -18.50 -22.96
C ARG A 68 2.92 -18.05 -21.62
N LEU A 69 2.19 -18.30 -20.55
CA LEU A 69 2.66 -18.06 -19.17
C LEU A 69 3.72 -19.11 -18.79
N THR A 70 4.93 -18.71 -18.40
CA THR A 70 6.06 -19.63 -18.15
C THR A 70 6.59 -19.59 -16.72
N ALA A 71 6.43 -18.48 -16.01
CA ALA A 71 6.91 -18.32 -14.64
C ALA A 71 6.00 -17.42 -13.82
N LEU A 72 5.80 -17.80 -12.56
CA LEU A 72 5.14 -16.97 -11.55
C LEU A 72 6.19 -16.47 -10.57
N LEU A 73 6.13 -15.19 -10.21
CA LEU A 73 7.02 -14.58 -9.24
C LEU A 73 6.16 -13.90 -8.17
N SER A 74 6.31 -14.33 -6.92
CA SER A 74 5.54 -13.79 -5.80
C SER A 74 6.42 -12.94 -4.90
N PRO A 75 6.00 -11.74 -4.48
CA PRO A 75 6.64 -11.01 -3.38
C PRO A 75 6.31 -11.70 -2.03
N GLU A 76 6.27 -10.94 -0.94
CA GLU A 76 5.78 -11.40 0.36
C GLU A 76 4.33 -11.94 0.31
N HIS A 77 4.01 -12.85 1.24
CA HIS A 77 2.68 -13.45 1.48
C HIS A 77 2.14 -14.45 0.43
N GLY A 78 2.97 -14.85 -0.54
CA GLY A 78 2.70 -15.98 -1.42
C GLY A 78 1.79 -15.69 -2.61
N ILE A 79 1.80 -16.60 -3.59
CA ILE A 79 1.19 -16.40 -4.91
C ILE A 79 -0.34 -16.49 -4.90
N ARG A 80 -0.92 -17.33 -4.03
CA ARG A 80 -2.37 -17.50 -3.84
C ARG A 80 -2.87 -17.04 -2.46
N GLY A 81 -2.03 -16.37 -1.67
CA GLY A 81 -2.42 -15.77 -0.38
C GLY A 81 -2.62 -16.76 0.77
N THR A 82 -2.09 -17.97 0.65
CA THR A 82 -2.21 -19.05 1.65
C THR A 82 -0.95 -19.25 2.49
N GLU A 83 0.10 -18.43 2.29
CA GLU A 83 1.41 -18.61 2.93
C GLU A 83 1.74 -17.43 3.85
N ASP A 84 1.86 -17.68 5.16
CA ASP A 84 1.97 -16.59 6.15
C ASP A 84 3.38 -15.98 6.30
N GLU A 85 4.47 -16.69 6.02
CA GLU A 85 5.83 -16.17 6.35
C GLU A 85 6.99 -16.53 5.41
N LYS A 86 6.96 -17.69 4.71
CA LYS A 86 8.05 -18.09 3.80
C LYS A 86 7.49 -18.71 2.52
N VAL A 87 7.52 -17.91 1.47
CA VAL A 87 7.31 -18.39 0.10
C VAL A 87 8.62 -19.07 -0.33
N SER A 88 8.63 -20.39 -0.40
CA SER A 88 9.71 -21.14 -1.07
C SER A 88 9.35 -21.31 -2.54
N SER A 89 10.36 -21.44 -3.40
CA SER A 89 10.09 -21.80 -4.80
C SER A 89 9.31 -23.12 -4.84
N SER A 90 8.20 -23.11 -5.56
CA SER A 90 7.20 -24.19 -5.56
C SER A 90 6.55 -24.29 -6.93
N PHE A 91 5.44 -25.02 -7.01
CA PHE A 91 4.60 -25.08 -8.20
C PHE A 91 3.19 -24.63 -7.84
N ASP A 92 2.56 -23.84 -8.70
CA ASP A 92 1.15 -23.48 -8.55
C ASP A 92 0.29 -24.71 -8.86
N SER A 93 -0.52 -25.15 -7.90
CA SER A 93 -1.28 -26.40 -8.01
C SER A 93 -2.33 -26.40 -9.12
N ALA A 94 -2.84 -25.22 -9.49
CA ALA A 94 -3.87 -25.09 -10.52
C ALA A 94 -3.29 -25.10 -11.95
N THR A 95 -2.09 -24.53 -12.14
CA THR A 95 -1.48 -24.36 -13.47
C THR A 95 -0.28 -25.27 -13.72
N GLY A 96 0.32 -25.83 -12.67
CA GLY A 96 1.59 -26.57 -12.74
C GLY A 96 2.81 -25.70 -12.99
N LEU A 97 2.67 -24.36 -12.99
CA LEU A 97 3.75 -23.43 -13.30
C LEU A 97 4.73 -23.28 -12.13
N PRO A 98 6.02 -23.06 -12.41
CA PRO A 98 7.00 -22.76 -11.37
C PRO A 98 6.67 -21.41 -10.71
N VAL A 99 6.75 -21.38 -9.39
CA VAL A 99 6.60 -20.19 -8.54
C VAL A 99 7.95 -19.86 -7.95
N HIS A 100 8.41 -18.63 -8.15
CA HIS A 100 9.64 -18.08 -7.59
C HIS A 100 9.33 -17.05 -6.52
N SER A 101 10.02 -17.14 -5.38
CA SER A 101 9.91 -16.16 -4.30
C SER A 101 10.82 -14.97 -4.54
N LEU A 102 10.22 -13.77 -4.49
CA LEU A 102 10.88 -12.47 -4.46
C LEU A 102 10.89 -11.91 -3.01
N TYR A 103 11.04 -12.79 -2.03
CA TYR A 103 11.15 -12.43 -0.62
C TYR A 103 12.22 -13.24 0.11
N GLY A 104 12.87 -12.62 1.10
CA GLY A 104 13.89 -13.26 1.93
C GLY A 104 15.24 -13.41 1.22
N LYS A 105 15.46 -14.52 0.51
CA LYS A 105 16.78 -14.83 -0.10
C LYS A 105 17.10 -13.90 -1.27
N SER A 106 16.10 -13.60 -2.09
CA SER A 106 16.19 -12.65 -3.19
C SER A 106 14.90 -11.84 -3.22
N CYS A 107 15.00 -10.51 -3.21
CA CYS A 107 13.87 -9.60 -3.43
C CYS A 107 13.82 -9.08 -4.87
N ARG A 108 14.63 -9.67 -5.74
CA ARG A 108 14.81 -9.28 -7.14
C ARG A 108 14.77 -10.52 -8.03
N PRO A 109 14.10 -10.48 -9.20
CA PRO A 109 14.19 -11.56 -10.18
C PRO A 109 15.64 -11.82 -10.59
N THR A 110 16.09 -13.08 -10.54
CA THR A 110 17.45 -13.46 -10.96
C THR A 110 17.48 -13.78 -12.46
N PRO A 111 18.66 -13.76 -13.10
CA PRO A 111 18.80 -14.18 -14.51
C PRO A 111 18.24 -15.58 -14.77
N GLU A 112 18.39 -16.51 -13.82
CA GLU A 112 17.88 -17.87 -13.93
C GLU A 112 16.34 -17.91 -13.94
N MET A 113 15.69 -17.06 -13.14
CA MET A 113 14.23 -16.94 -13.11
C MET A 113 13.68 -16.35 -14.43
N LEU A 114 14.47 -15.54 -15.12
CA LEU A 114 14.08 -14.83 -16.34
C LEU A 114 14.50 -15.54 -17.63
N ARG A 115 15.21 -16.68 -17.56
CA ARG A 115 15.76 -17.38 -18.73
C ARG A 115 14.71 -17.75 -19.78
N GLU A 116 13.52 -18.13 -19.31
CA GLU A 116 12.40 -18.54 -20.15
C GLU A 116 11.30 -17.47 -20.24
N VAL A 117 11.67 -16.19 -20.09
CA VAL A 117 10.73 -15.05 -20.07
C VAL A 117 11.15 -14.03 -21.12
N ASP A 118 10.23 -13.70 -22.04
CA ASP A 118 10.40 -12.68 -23.08
C ASP A 118 9.77 -11.33 -22.69
N VAL A 119 8.84 -11.33 -21.72
CA VAL A 119 8.20 -10.14 -21.17
C VAL A 119 7.80 -10.38 -19.72
N LEU A 120 8.06 -9.40 -18.86
CA LEU A 120 7.73 -9.47 -17.44
C LEU A 120 6.51 -8.59 -17.15
N LEU A 121 5.43 -9.21 -16.68
CA LEU A 121 4.20 -8.54 -16.25
C LEU A 121 4.21 -8.30 -14.74
N PHE A 122 3.67 -7.17 -14.31
CA PHE A 122 3.44 -6.84 -12.91
C PHE A 122 1.97 -6.52 -12.67
N ASP A 123 1.34 -7.26 -11.75
CA ASP A 123 -0.06 -7.07 -11.40
C ASP A 123 -0.32 -7.36 -9.91
N ILE A 124 -0.20 -6.32 -9.07
CA ILE A 124 -0.39 -6.40 -7.62
C ILE A 124 -1.12 -5.14 -7.12
N GLN A 125 -2.09 -5.32 -6.23
CA GLN A 125 -2.75 -4.22 -5.53
C GLN A 125 -1.84 -3.70 -4.40
N ASP A 126 -1.34 -2.47 -4.58
CA ASP A 126 -0.64 -1.70 -3.55
C ASP A 126 -1.63 -0.92 -2.65
N ILE A 127 -1.15 -0.24 -1.60
CA ILE A 127 -1.97 0.53 -0.65
C ILE A 127 -1.73 2.05 -0.64
N GLY A 128 -0.80 2.57 -1.43
CA GLY A 128 -0.53 4.01 -1.53
C GLY A 128 0.41 4.57 -0.46
N ALA A 129 1.21 3.70 0.18
CA ALA A 129 2.16 4.07 1.22
C ALA A 129 3.60 3.66 0.85
N ARG A 130 4.58 4.56 1.00
CA ARG A 130 5.97 4.34 0.60
C ARG A 130 6.60 3.09 1.20
N PHE A 131 6.32 2.84 2.48
CA PHE A 131 6.94 1.74 3.21
C PHE A 131 6.18 0.42 3.09
N TYR A 132 5.14 0.37 2.25
CA TYR A 132 4.56 -0.89 1.80
C TYR A 132 5.40 -1.46 0.64
N THR A 133 5.84 -2.70 0.75
CA THR A 133 7.03 -3.18 0.04
C THR A 133 6.84 -3.47 -1.45
N TYR A 134 5.59 -3.51 -1.95
CA TYR A 134 5.29 -3.85 -3.34
C TYR A 134 5.83 -2.84 -4.36
N ILE A 135 5.91 -1.55 -4.01
CA ILE A 135 6.57 -0.55 -4.86
C ILE A 135 8.09 -0.77 -4.91
N GLY A 136 8.66 -1.36 -3.86
CA GLY A 136 10.03 -1.84 -3.82
C GLY A 136 10.24 -3.02 -4.77
N THR A 137 9.37 -4.03 -4.71
CA THR A 137 9.36 -5.15 -5.66
C THR A 137 9.25 -4.66 -7.10
N LEU A 138 8.35 -3.70 -7.39
CA LEU A 138 8.20 -3.09 -8.70
C LEU A 138 9.54 -2.53 -9.21
N SER A 139 10.19 -1.66 -8.43
CA SER A 139 11.47 -1.04 -8.83
C SER A 139 12.57 -2.08 -9.06
N LEU A 140 12.72 -3.07 -8.18
CA LEU A 140 13.73 -4.13 -8.34
C LEU A 140 13.46 -5.00 -9.58
N ALA A 141 12.20 -5.31 -9.84
CA ALA A 141 11.81 -6.09 -11.01
C ALA A 141 12.01 -5.31 -12.32
N MET A 142 11.71 -4.01 -12.35
CA MET A 142 11.98 -3.16 -13.51
C MET A 142 13.49 -3.09 -13.82
N ARG A 143 14.33 -2.97 -12.79
CA ARG A 143 15.79 -3.03 -12.95
C ARG A 143 16.24 -4.39 -13.48
N ALA A 144 15.67 -5.49 -12.98
CA ALA A 144 15.96 -6.84 -13.48
C ALA A 144 15.57 -7.02 -14.95
N ALA A 145 14.41 -6.52 -15.35
CA ALA A 145 13.97 -6.55 -16.75
C ALA A 145 14.88 -5.72 -17.66
N ARG A 146 15.34 -4.54 -17.20
CA ARG A 146 16.32 -3.72 -17.91
C ARG A 146 17.62 -4.49 -18.15
N GLU A 147 18.17 -5.10 -17.11
CA GLU A 147 19.43 -5.87 -17.20
C GLU A 147 19.30 -7.10 -18.10
N ALA A 148 18.13 -7.76 -18.08
CA ALA A 148 17.83 -8.89 -18.95
C ALA A 148 17.47 -8.47 -20.39
N GLY A 149 17.30 -7.17 -20.67
CA GLY A 149 16.93 -6.67 -21.99
C GLY A 149 15.51 -7.02 -22.42
N ILE A 150 14.61 -7.34 -21.48
CA ILE A 150 13.22 -7.73 -21.77
C ILE A 150 12.23 -6.58 -21.45
N PRO A 151 11.12 -6.46 -22.21
CA PRO A 151 10.04 -5.54 -21.88
C PRO A 151 9.43 -5.80 -20.49
N PHE A 152 9.02 -4.72 -19.83
CA PHE A 152 8.32 -4.74 -18.55
C PHE A 152 6.94 -4.10 -18.71
N VAL A 153 5.89 -4.81 -18.32
CA VAL A 153 4.50 -4.37 -18.45
C VAL A 153 3.85 -4.26 -17.08
N VAL A 154 3.28 -3.11 -16.75
CA VAL A 154 2.49 -2.93 -15.53
C VAL A 154 1.01 -2.93 -15.87
N LEU A 155 0.25 -3.84 -15.26
CA LEU A 155 -1.20 -3.78 -15.26
C LEU A 155 -1.61 -2.85 -14.13
N ASP A 156 -2.04 -1.64 -14.48
CA ASP A 156 -2.25 -0.61 -13.46
C ASP A 156 -3.46 -0.92 -12.57
N ARG A 157 -3.40 -0.45 -11.32
CA ARG A 157 -4.42 -0.65 -10.30
C ARG A 157 -4.66 0.64 -9.52
N SER A 158 -5.87 0.77 -8.99
CA SER A 158 -6.28 1.95 -8.23
C SER A 158 -5.40 2.13 -7.00
N ASN A 159 -4.98 3.35 -6.72
CA ASN A 159 -4.48 3.67 -5.39
C ASN A 159 -5.69 3.68 -4.44
N PRO A 160 -5.77 2.77 -3.44
CA PRO A 160 -6.99 2.59 -2.65
C PRO A 160 -7.33 3.78 -1.76
N ILE A 161 -6.34 4.64 -1.50
CA ILE A 161 -6.47 5.85 -0.68
C ILE A 161 -6.51 7.12 -1.54
N GLY A 162 -6.82 6.97 -2.84
CA GLY A 162 -6.94 8.05 -3.80
C GLY A 162 -5.61 8.54 -4.39
N GLY A 163 -5.71 9.22 -5.53
CA GLY A 163 -4.59 9.81 -6.28
C GLY A 163 -4.35 11.30 -6.04
N VAL A 164 -5.13 11.97 -5.18
CA VAL A 164 -5.04 13.42 -5.00
C VAL A 164 -3.99 13.79 -3.94
N ALA A 165 -4.20 13.37 -2.70
CA ALA A 165 -3.41 13.81 -1.56
C ALA A 165 -1.97 13.28 -1.59
N VAL A 166 -1.04 14.17 -1.20
CA VAL A 166 0.38 13.87 -0.98
C VAL A 166 0.75 14.36 0.41
N ALA A 167 1.38 13.51 1.22
CA ALA A 167 1.75 13.82 2.59
C ALA A 167 2.98 13.03 3.06
N GLY A 168 3.63 13.53 4.11
CA GLY A 168 4.77 12.89 4.75
C GLY A 168 6.13 13.28 4.18
N ALA A 169 7.17 12.99 4.95
CA ALA A 169 8.53 13.35 4.61
C ALA A 169 8.99 12.63 3.35
N ILE A 170 9.88 13.28 2.61
CA ILE A 170 10.68 12.65 1.57
C ILE A 170 12.05 12.31 2.21
N PRO A 171 12.50 11.05 2.18
CA PRO A 171 13.79 10.68 2.75
C PRO A 171 14.93 11.41 2.03
N ALA A 172 15.78 12.11 2.78
CA ALA A 172 16.99 12.72 2.23
C ALA A 172 18.00 11.68 1.70
N SER A 173 17.92 10.44 2.18
CA SER A 173 18.69 9.30 1.70
C SER A 173 17.88 8.02 1.84
N VAL A 174 18.05 7.08 0.91
CA VAL A 174 17.49 5.73 1.02
C VAL A 174 18.48 4.79 1.73
N PRO A 175 18.02 3.77 2.48
CA PRO A 175 18.89 2.77 3.06
C PRO A 175 19.72 2.04 1.99
N PRO A 176 20.93 1.55 2.32
CA PRO A 176 21.72 0.80 1.35
C PRO A 176 21.02 -0.52 0.98
N GLU A 177 20.99 -0.82 -0.31
CA GLU A 177 20.48 -2.09 -0.81
C GLU A 177 21.47 -3.21 -0.49
N LYS A 178 20.99 -4.32 0.06
CA LYS A 178 21.80 -5.55 0.20
C LYS A 178 21.96 -6.21 -1.17
N ALA A 179 22.96 -7.06 -1.35
CA ALA A 179 23.11 -7.86 -2.58
C ALA A 179 21.86 -8.67 -2.94
N SER A 180 21.04 -9.05 -1.95
CA SER A 180 19.75 -9.73 -2.15
C SER A 180 18.60 -8.80 -2.63
N GLY A 181 18.81 -7.50 -2.75
CA GLY A 181 17.77 -6.49 -3.03
C GLY A 181 16.90 -6.11 -1.82
N CYS A 182 16.88 -6.91 -0.76
CA CYS A 182 15.92 -6.75 0.34
C CYS A 182 16.20 -5.61 1.33
N GLY A 183 17.38 -4.97 1.27
CA GLY A 183 17.83 -4.02 2.30
C GLY A 183 17.07 -2.68 2.34
N ALA A 184 16.50 -2.26 1.22
CA ALA A 184 15.90 -0.94 1.03
C ALA A 184 14.42 -0.99 0.61
N ILE A 185 13.78 -2.16 0.66
CA ILE A 185 12.46 -2.36 0.02
C ILE A 185 11.34 -1.50 0.64
N THR A 186 11.46 -1.12 1.92
CA THR A 186 10.54 -0.22 2.63
C THR A 186 10.83 1.27 2.41
N SER A 187 11.88 1.61 1.66
CA SER A 187 12.23 3.00 1.31
C SER A 187 13.17 3.02 0.10
N ILE A 188 12.74 2.43 -1.03
CA ILE A 188 13.62 2.20 -2.18
C ILE A 188 13.95 3.48 -2.97
N HIS A 189 13.08 4.47 -2.89
CA HIS A 189 13.18 5.74 -3.61
C HIS A 189 12.75 6.92 -2.72
N PRO A 190 13.32 8.12 -2.93
CA PRO A 190 12.97 9.32 -2.17
C PRO A 190 11.64 9.89 -2.67
N ILE A 191 10.53 9.27 -2.24
CA ILE A 191 9.16 9.76 -2.47
C ILE A 191 8.45 10.05 -1.13
N PRO A 192 7.35 10.83 -1.11
CA PRO A 192 6.57 11.07 0.10
C PRO A 192 5.96 9.79 0.67
N THR A 193 5.68 9.78 1.98
CA THR A 193 5.06 8.64 2.66
C THR A 193 3.71 8.27 2.05
N ARG A 194 2.83 9.25 1.78
CA ARG A 194 1.64 9.11 0.94
C ARG A 194 1.93 9.83 -0.38
N HIS A 195 2.14 9.07 -1.45
CA HIS A 195 2.56 9.61 -2.75
C HIS A 195 1.39 10.01 -3.66
N GLY A 196 0.20 9.43 -3.45
CA GLY A 196 -0.99 9.73 -4.23
C GLY A 196 -0.84 9.40 -5.73
N MET A 197 -0.23 8.26 -6.04
CA MET A 197 0.01 7.79 -7.41
C MET A 197 -0.40 6.32 -7.54
N THR A 198 -0.83 5.89 -8.72
CA THR A 198 -1.05 4.47 -9.01
C THR A 198 0.28 3.72 -9.17
N ILE A 199 0.23 2.38 -9.19
CA ILE A 199 1.44 1.57 -9.37
C ILE A 199 2.07 1.78 -10.76
N GLY A 200 1.24 2.00 -11.79
CA GLY A 200 1.67 2.35 -13.15
C GLY A 200 2.30 3.74 -13.24
N GLU A 201 1.71 4.74 -12.58
CA GLU A 201 2.30 6.09 -12.49
C GLU A 201 3.64 6.07 -11.74
N LEU A 202 3.74 5.30 -10.64
CA LEU A 202 5.00 5.08 -9.94
C LEU A 202 6.04 4.40 -10.83
N ALA A 203 5.64 3.40 -11.63
CA ALA A 203 6.54 2.75 -12.58
C ALA A 203 7.11 3.78 -13.58
N ARG A 204 6.27 4.67 -14.14
CA ARG A 204 6.74 5.73 -15.05
C ARG A 204 7.71 6.69 -14.35
N LEU A 205 7.38 7.12 -13.14
CA LEU A 205 8.23 8.00 -12.33
C LEU A 205 9.57 7.32 -12.04
N PHE A 206 9.56 6.07 -11.58
CA PHE A 206 10.78 5.32 -11.26
C PHE A 206 11.63 5.06 -12.49
N ASN A 207 11.00 4.82 -13.63
CA ASN A 207 11.72 4.57 -14.87
C ASN A 207 12.58 5.76 -15.30
N SER A 208 12.05 6.97 -15.09
CA SER A 208 12.65 8.23 -15.54
C SER A 208 13.46 8.92 -14.44
N GLU A 209 12.85 9.31 -13.33
CA GLU A 209 13.48 10.10 -12.26
C GLU A 209 14.59 9.34 -11.52
N PHE A 210 14.48 8.01 -11.47
CA PHE A 210 15.44 7.16 -10.76
C PHE A 210 16.29 6.29 -11.71
N GLY A 211 16.30 6.64 -13.00
CA GLY A 211 17.27 6.12 -13.97
C GLY A 211 17.18 4.62 -14.25
N ILE A 212 16.03 3.98 -13.98
CA ILE A 212 15.86 2.55 -14.28
C ILE A 212 15.91 2.32 -15.80
N ASN A 213 15.24 3.15 -16.60
CA ASN A 213 15.29 3.12 -18.07
C ASN A 213 15.05 1.72 -18.70
N CYS A 214 14.11 0.93 -18.16
CA CYS A 214 13.65 -0.30 -18.80
C CYS A 214 12.66 0.01 -19.95
N GLN A 215 12.43 -0.98 -20.82
CA GLN A 215 11.38 -0.93 -21.85
C GLN A 215 10.00 -1.09 -21.20
N LEU A 216 9.51 0.00 -20.60
CA LEU A 216 8.27 0.02 -19.83
C LEU A 216 7.05 0.24 -20.72
N THR A 217 6.02 -0.59 -20.53
CA THR A 217 4.65 -0.32 -20.96
C THR A 217 3.73 -0.34 -19.74
N VAL A 218 2.81 0.62 -19.64
CA VAL A 218 1.76 0.60 -18.61
C VAL A 218 0.42 0.41 -19.32
N ILE A 219 -0.38 -0.53 -18.83
CA ILE A 219 -1.77 -0.71 -19.24
C ILE A 219 -2.64 0.07 -18.24
N PRO A 220 -3.09 1.29 -18.58
CA PRO A 220 -3.90 2.08 -17.67
C PRO A 220 -5.25 1.41 -17.43
N MET A 221 -5.82 1.69 -16.27
CA MET A 221 -7.21 1.35 -15.95
C MET A 221 -8.17 2.16 -16.82
N GLN A 222 -9.42 1.72 -16.89
CA GLN A 222 -10.53 2.53 -17.40
C GLN A 222 -11.51 2.86 -16.28
N GLY A 223 -12.00 4.11 -16.27
CA GLY A 223 -13.03 4.57 -15.34
C GLY A 223 -12.54 5.03 -13.96
N TRP A 224 -11.27 4.82 -13.61
CA TRP A 224 -10.72 5.34 -12.35
C TRP A 224 -10.45 6.85 -12.44
N LEU A 225 -10.87 7.58 -11.43
CA LEU A 225 -10.56 9.00 -11.24
C LEU A 225 -9.67 9.16 -10.02
N ARG A 226 -8.78 10.15 -10.01
CA ARG A 226 -7.88 10.38 -8.87
C ARG A 226 -8.60 10.58 -7.54
N SER A 227 -9.80 11.14 -7.56
CA SER A 227 -10.62 11.38 -6.37
C SER A 227 -11.29 10.11 -5.84
N MET A 228 -11.26 8.99 -6.56
CA MET A 228 -11.86 7.75 -6.12
C MET A 228 -11.00 7.06 -5.06
N HIS A 229 -11.64 6.76 -3.94
CA HIS A 229 -11.20 5.75 -2.98
C HIS A 229 -11.62 4.35 -3.43
N TYR A 230 -11.03 3.32 -2.82
CA TYR A 230 -11.24 1.93 -3.25
C TYR A 230 -12.71 1.50 -3.24
N ASP A 231 -13.48 1.91 -2.23
CA ASP A 231 -14.90 1.63 -2.07
C ASP A 231 -15.78 2.24 -3.19
N GLN A 232 -15.24 3.19 -3.95
CA GLN A 232 -15.93 3.86 -5.07
C GLN A 232 -15.62 3.21 -6.42
N THR A 233 -14.71 2.23 -6.48
CA THR A 233 -14.22 1.62 -7.74
C THR A 233 -15.07 0.43 -8.23
N GLY A 234 -15.95 -0.10 -7.38
CA GLY A 234 -16.66 -1.35 -7.64
C GLY A 234 -15.80 -2.62 -7.54
N LEU A 235 -14.50 -2.51 -7.25
CA LEU A 235 -13.61 -3.65 -7.09
C LEU A 235 -13.79 -4.31 -5.72
N THR A 236 -13.64 -5.64 -5.68
CA THR A 236 -13.68 -6.40 -4.43
C THR A 236 -12.35 -6.27 -3.70
N TRP A 237 -12.38 -5.78 -2.46
CA TRP A 237 -11.19 -5.71 -1.63
C TRP A 237 -10.70 -7.11 -1.26
N VAL A 238 -9.49 -7.43 -1.68
CA VAL A 238 -8.75 -8.61 -1.26
C VAL A 238 -7.55 -8.14 -0.45
N ASN A 239 -7.45 -8.58 0.80
CA ASN A 239 -6.41 -8.16 1.73
C ASN A 239 -5.02 -8.29 1.10
N PRO A 240 -4.29 -7.19 0.83
CA PRO A 240 -2.99 -7.29 0.18
C PRO A 240 -1.94 -8.01 1.03
N SER A 241 -2.09 -7.97 2.36
CA SER A 241 -1.31 -8.76 3.31
C SER A 241 -2.21 -9.25 4.45
N PRO A 242 -1.78 -10.24 5.27
CA PRO A 242 -2.60 -10.78 6.37
C PRO A 242 -3.11 -9.73 7.36
N ASN A 243 -2.37 -8.63 7.52
CA ASN A 243 -2.70 -7.55 8.44
C ASN A 243 -3.29 -6.30 7.75
N MET A 244 -3.40 -6.29 6.42
CA MET A 244 -4.06 -5.19 5.70
C MET A 244 -5.50 -5.57 5.37
N LYS A 245 -6.31 -5.64 6.44
CA LYS A 245 -7.64 -6.27 6.42
C LYS A 245 -8.78 -5.40 5.87
N SER A 246 -8.57 -4.10 5.64
CA SER A 246 -9.61 -3.22 5.13
C SER A 246 -9.07 -1.98 4.39
N PRO A 247 -9.87 -1.36 3.52
CA PRO A 247 -9.55 -0.05 2.93
C PRO A 247 -9.36 1.05 3.98
N GLU A 248 -10.06 0.98 5.11
CA GLU A 248 -9.88 1.92 6.22
C GLU A 248 -8.49 1.78 6.85
N ALA A 249 -8.02 0.54 7.08
CA ALA A 249 -6.66 0.30 7.54
C ALA A 249 -5.63 0.86 6.55
N ALA A 250 -5.85 0.68 5.23
CA ALA A 250 -5.00 1.24 4.20
C ALA A 250 -4.97 2.78 4.24
N LEU A 251 -6.11 3.42 4.51
CA LEU A 251 -6.21 4.88 4.64
C LEU A 251 -5.43 5.43 5.84
N LEU A 252 -5.41 4.70 6.97
CA LEU A 252 -4.66 5.07 8.18
C LEU A 252 -3.16 4.76 8.05
N TYR A 253 -2.81 3.73 7.29
CA TYR A 253 -1.48 3.14 7.25
C TYR A 253 -0.34 4.12 6.95
N PRO A 254 -0.42 5.07 5.99
CA PRO A 254 0.68 5.98 5.69
C PRO A 254 1.18 6.78 6.89
N GLY A 255 0.35 7.01 7.91
CA GLY A 255 0.76 7.72 9.10
C GLY A 255 0.78 6.88 10.36
N LEU A 256 -0.25 6.08 10.62
CA LEU A 256 -0.32 5.30 11.85
C LEU A 256 0.44 3.96 11.73
N GLY A 257 0.76 3.53 10.51
CA GLY A 257 1.59 2.34 10.25
C GLY A 257 2.98 2.47 10.87
N ILE A 258 3.55 3.68 10.96
CA ILE A 258 4.88 3.94 11.54
C ILE A 258 5.03 3.47 13.00
N LEU A 259 3.92 3.24 13.71
CA LEU A 259 3.96 2.71 15.08
C LEU A 259 4.33 1.23 15.11
N GLU A 260 4.37 0.53 13.97
CA GLU A 260 4.87 -0.83 13.89
C GLU A 260 6.38 -0.93 14.15
N THR A 261 7.11 0.17 13.96
CA THR A 261 8.50 0.34 14.37
C THR A 261 8.64 0.94 15.76
N SER A 262 7.67 0.69 16.63
CA SER A 262 7.73 1.02 18.06
C SER A 262 7.47 -0.21 18.93
N ASN A 263 7.62 -0.08 20.24
CA ASN A 263 7.31 -1.14 21.18
C ASN A 263 5.80 -1.27 21.52
N LEU A 264 4.91 -0.68 20.72
CA LEU A 264 3.46 -0.91 20.79
C LEU A 264 3.05 -2.10 19.91
N SER A 265 1.95 -2.75 20.29
CA SER A 265 1.18 -3.56 19.36
C SER A 265 0.33 -2.65 18.48
N VAL A 266 0.36 -2.89 17.17
CA VAL A 266 -0.52 -2.23 16.18
C VAL A 266 -1.72 -3.10 15.80
N GLY A 267 -2.12 -4.02 16.69
CA GLY A 267 -3.30 -4.88 16.50
C GLY A 267 -3.11 -6.06 15.54
N ARG A 268 -1.86 -6.39 15.15
CA ARG A 268 -1.58 -7.56 14.30
C ARG A 268 -2.08 -8.85 14.96
N GLY A 269 -2.82 -9.66 14.18
CA GLY A 269 -3.45 -10.89 14.67
C GLY A 269 -4.79 -10.68 15.39
N THR A 270 -5.36 -9.49 15.28
CA THR A 270 -6.76 -9.20 15.66
C THR A 270 -7.61 -9.00 14.40
N GLU A 271 -8.89 -8.65 14.56
CA GLU A 271 -9.74 -8.25 13.42
C GLU A 271 -9.49 -6.83 12.92
N ARG A 272 -8.79 -5.98 13.68
CA ARG A 272 -8.57 -4.57 13.35
C ARG A 272 -7.09 -4.15 13.44
N PRO A 273 -6.16 -4.82 12.75
CA PRO A 273 -4.78 -4.36 12.62
C PRO A 273 -4.73 -2.94 12.00
N PHE A 274 -3.75 -2.16 12.45
CA PHE A 274 -3.55 -0.73 12.09
C PHE A 274 -4.74 0.18 12.41
N GLN A 275 -5.62 -0.27 13.31
CA GLN A 275 -6.69 0.50 13.91
C GLN A 275 -6.70 0.34 15.44
N LEU A 276 -5.81 -0.48 15.99
CA LEU A 276 -5.64 -0.74 17.42
C LEU A 276 -4.18 -0.48 17.78
N TYR A 277 -3.94 0.32 18.82
CA TYR A 277 -2.61 0.70 19.27
C TYR A 277 -2.54 0.60 20.78
N GLY A 278 -1.59 -0.20 21.30
CA GLY A 278 -1.53 -0.43 22.74
C GLY A 278 -0.42 -1.37 23.18
N ALA A 279 -0.28 -1.50 24.49
CA ALA A 279 0.64 -2.44 25.13
C ALA A 279 0.15 -2.77 26.56
N PRO A 280 0.72 -3.80 27.22
CA PRO A 280 0.34 -4.15 28.59
C PRO A 280 0.62 -3.05 29.61
N TRP A 281 1.57 -2.16 29.32
CA TRP A 281 1.99 -1.06 30.20
C TRP A 281 1.24 0.25 29.94
N VAL A 282 0.37 0.30 28.92
CA VAL A 282 -0.34 1.54 28.54
C VAL A 282 -1.53 1.79 29.47
N ASN A 283 -1.57 2.98 30.05
CA ASN A 283 -2.77 3.56 30.63
C ASN A 283 -3.63 4.19 29.51
N ALA A 284 -4.66 3.47 29.08
CA ALA A 284 -5.56 3.91 28.01
C ALA A 284 -6.27 5.24 28.33
N ALA A 285 -6.69 5.46 29.59
CA ALA A 285 -7.38 6.68 29.99
C ALA A 285 -6.47 7.91 29.84
N ALA A 286 -5.21 7.81 30.27
CA ALA A 286 -4.24 8.91 30.12
C ALA A 286 -3.98 9.25 28.64
N VAL A 287 -3.90 8.25 27.76
CA VAL A 287 -3.75 8.47 26.31
C VAL A 287 -5.00 9.13 25.73
N MET A 288 -6.20 8.67 26.11
CA MET A 288 -7.47 9.27 25.69
C MET A 288 -7.60 10.73 26.12
N ASP A 289 -7.26 11.05 27.38
CA ASP A 289 -7.28 12.42 27.89
C ASP A 289 -6.28 13.34 27.17
N ASN A 290 -5.15 12.79 26.72
CA ASN A 290 -4.18 13.51 25.92
C ASN A 290 -4.71 13.74 24.49
N LEU A 291 -5.27 12.71 23.85
CA LEU A 291 -5.84 12.80 22.50
C LEU A 291 -7.04 13.73 22.44
N ALA A 292 -7.88 13.79 23.49
CA ALA A 292 -9.01 14.71 23.57
C ALA A 292 -8.62 16.19 23.53
N LYS A 293 -7.36 16.52 23.85
CA LYS A 293 -6.81 17.88 23.78
C LYS A 293 -6.22 18.21 22.41
N ARG A 294 -6.16 17.24 21.49
CA ARG A 294 -5.58 17.39 20.16
C ARG A 294 -6.69 17.57 19.13
N SER A 295 -6.43 18.42 18.14
CA SER A 295 -7.31 18.55 16.98
C SER A 295 -6.86 17.57 15.91
N ILE A 296 -7.54 16.43 15.79
CA ILE A 296 -7.22 15.39 14.79
C ILE A 296 -8.46 15.16 13.92
N PRO A 297 -8.65 15.98 12.86
CA PRO A 297 -9.83 15.91 12.01
C PRO A 297 -9.97 14.55 11.31
N GLY A 298 -11.22 14.10 11.15
CA GLY A 298 -11.53 12.88 10.41
C GLY A 298 -11.33 11.58 11.18
N LEU A 299 -10.91 11.62 12.45
CA LEU A 299 -10.77 10.45 13.32
C LEU A 299 -11.64 10.53 14.57
N SER A 300 -12.01 9.36 15.07
CA SER A 300 -12.49 9.16 16.44
C SER A 300 -11.59 8.15 17.14
N PHE A 301 -11.43 8.34 18.45
CA PHE A 301 -10.66 7.47 19.31
C PHE A 301 -11.56 6.89 20.39
N ALA A 302 -11.34 5.63 20.75
CA ALA A 302 -11.99 5.00 21.90
C ALA A 302 -10.99 4.10 22.64
N PRO A 303 -11.11 3.95 23.97
CA PRO A 303 -10.27 3.01 24.71
C PRO A 303 -10.47 1.59 24.16
N ALA A 304 -9.39 0.81 24.09
CA ALA A 304 -9.40 -0.55 23.58
C ALA A 304 -8.60 -1.51 24.46
N SER A 305 -9.09 -2.75 24.55
CA SER A 305 -8.38 -3.89 25.12
C SER A 305 -8.36 -5.02 24.10
N PHE A 306 -7.19 -5.57 23.82
CA PHE A 306 -7.02 -6.59 22.78
C PHE A 306 -5.80 -7.48 23.04
N VAL A 307 -5.79 -8.67 22.44
CA VAL A 307 -4.66 -9.62 22.52
C VAL A 307 -4.15 -9.85 21.10
N PRO A 308 -2.96 -9.33 20.73
CA PRO A 308 -2.36 -9.61 19.43
C PRO A 308 -1.86 -11.06 19.38
N THR A 309 -1.97 -11.70 18.22
CA THR A 309 -1.66 -13.14 18.06
C THR A 309 -0.54 -13.44 17.07
N THR A 310 -0.18 -12.48 16.19
CA THR A 310 0.81 -12.72 15.13
C THR A 310 2.21 -12.99 15.70
N PRO A 311 2.88 -14.09 15.28
CA PRO A 311 4.28 -14.37 15.62
C PRO A 311 5.23 -13.22 15.28
N GLY A 312 6.33 -13.09 16.03
CA GLY A 312 7.37 -12.09 15.75
C GLY A 312 7.01 -10.62 16.05
N HIS A 313 5.77 -10.32 16.45
CA HIS A 313 5.32 -8.96 16.72
C HIS A 313 5.15 -8.63 18.23
N PRO A 314 5.20 -7.35 18.62
CA PRO A 314 5.11 -6.93 20.02
C PRO A 314 3.88 -7.47 20.76
N HIS A 315 4.11 -7.89 22.00
CA HIS A 315 3.09 -8.29 22.98
C HIS A 315 2.19 -9.47 22.58
N ARG A 316 2.64 -10.34 21.66
CA ARG A 316 1.92 -11.57 21.30
C ARG A 316 1.45 -12.33 22.54
N GLY A 317 0.15 -12.67 22.56
CA GLY A 317 -0.48 -13.45 23.62
C GLY A 317 -0.68 -12.70 24.94
N ARG A 318 -0.36 -11.40 25.01
CA ARG A 318 -0.54 -10.58 26.22
C ARG A 318 -1.69 -9.61 26.04
N SER A 319 -2.47 -9.40 27.12
CA SER A 319 -3.48 -8.34 27.16
C SER A 319 -2.82 -6.99 26.98
N CYS A 320 -3.22 -6.27 25.93
CA CYS A 320 -2.83 -4.90 25.66
C CYS A 320 -3.99 -3.96 25.95
N HIS A 321 -3.68 -2.80 26.51
CA HIS A 321 -4.62 -1.69 26.66
C HIS A 321 -4.13 -0.52 25.79
N GLY A 322 -5.05 0.32 25.33
CA GLY A 322 -4.70 1.49 24.54
C GLY A 322 -5.90 2.07 23.83
N VAL A 323 -5.75 2.35 22.54
CA VAL A 323 -6.75 3.08 21.75
C VAL A 323 -7.13 2.31 20.49
N SER A 324 -8.40 2.40 20.14
CA SER A 324 -8.92 2.10 18.81
C SER A 324 -9.11 3.39 18.04
N VAL A 325 -8.85 3.35 16.74
CA VAL A 325 -8.96 4.48 15.82
C VAL A 325 -9.98 4.12 14.76
N THR A 326 -10.95 5.01 14.51
CA THR A 326 -11.95 4.83 13.46
C THR A 326 -12.04 6.10 12.63
N VAL A 327 -12.07 5.96 11.31
CA VAL A 327 -12.22 7.09 10.39
C VAL A 327 -13.67 7.58 10.41
N THR A 328 -13.88 8.86 10.73
CA THR A 328 -15.20 9.51 10.76
C THR A 328 -15.46 10.39 9.54
N ASP A 329 -14.41 10.97 8.96
CA ASP A 329 -14.48 11.82 7.78
C ASP A 329 -13.16 11.75 7.02
N ARG A 330 -13.12 10.94 5.96
CA ARG A 330 -11.90 10.71 5.17
C ARG A 330 -11.40 11.95 4.42
N GLU A 331 -12.28 12.90 4.10
CA GLU A 331 -11.92 14.11 3.35
C GLU A 331 -11.15 15.11 4.21
N LYS A 332 -11.34 15.05 5.53
CA LYS A 332 -10.62 15.88 6.50
C LYS A 332 -9.37 15.20 7.07
N LEU A 333 -9.17 13.91 6.79
CA LEU A 333 -8.11 13.12 7.36
C LEU A 333 -6.75 13.39 6.70
N ASP A 334 -5.80 13.89 7.49
CA ASP A 334 -4.37 13.74 7.22
C ASP A 334 -3.83 12.58 8.07
N PRO A 335 -3.63 11.38 7.48
CA PRO A 335 -3.20 10.22 8.24
C PRO A 335 -1.78 10.43 8.80
N VAL A 336 -0.91 11.13 8.07
CA VAL A 336 0.49 11.35 8.49
C VAL A 336 0.52 12.23 9.74
N LEU A 337 -0.18 13.37 9.72
CA LEU A 337 -0.27 14.24 10.90
C LEU A 337 -0.88 13.48 12.08
N ALA A 338 -1.96 12.73 11.86
CA ALA A 338 -2.59 11.91 12.89
C ALA A 338 -1.63 10.88 13.50
N GLY A 339 -0.79 10.22 12.68
CA GLY A 339 0.24 9.30 13.14
C GLY A 339 1.26 9.97 14.07
N LEU A 340 1.75 11.16 13.72
CA LEU A 340 2.68 11.92 14.56
C LEU A 340 2.03 12.41 15.85
N GLN A 341 0.76 12.82 15.80
CA GLN A 341 -0.04 13.16 16.98
C GLN A 341 -0.16 11.96 17.92
N LEU A 342 -0.39 10.76 17.39
CA LEU A 342 -0.49 9.52 18.16
C LEU A 342 0.85 9.13 18.80
N VAL A 343 1.96 9.22 18.04
CA VAL A 343 3.33 9.03 18.56
C VAL A 343 3.61 9.94 19.75
N GLN A 344 3.29 11.24 19.61
CA GLN A 344 3.55 12.19 20.69
C GLN A 344 2.64 11.96 21.90
N ALA A 345 1.36 11.63 21.71
CA ALA A 345 0.44 11.32 22.80
C ALA A 345 0.90 10.12 23.63
N PHE A 346 1.35 9.04 22.97
CA PHE A 346 1.92 7.88 23.67
C PHE A 346 3.22 8.23 24.41
N TYR A 347 4.09 9.05 23.81
CA TYR A 347 5.33 9.46 24.45
C TYR A 347 5.09 10.34 25.68
N GLU A 348 4.20 11.33 25.60
CA GLU A 348 3.93 12.26 26.70
C GLU A 348 3.30 11.58 27.91
N THR A 349 2.50 10.54 27.68
CA THR A 349 1.82 9.79 28.74
C THR A 349 2.70 8.67 29.32
N HIS A 350 3.66 8.16 28.55
CA HIS A 350 4.52 7.04 28.95
C HIS A 350 6.00 7.27 28.54
N PRO A 351 6.65 8.37 28.96
CA PRO A 351 7.98 8.74 28.47
C PRO A 351 9.07 7.74 28.84
N ASP A 352 8.88 6.98 29.92
CA ASP A 352 9.83 5.97 30.39
C ASP A 352 9.66 4.59 29.72
N HIS A 353 8.51 4.36 29.08
CA HIS A 353 8.19 3.06 28.46
C HIS A 353 8.14 3.12 26.94
N PHE A 354 7.63 4.18 26.33
CA PHE A 354 7.42 4.23 24.89
C PHE A 354 8.75 4.45 24.15
N ARG A 355 9.03 3.58 23.17
CA ARG A 355 10.30 3.56 22.42
C ARG A 355 10.04 3.28 20.95
N ALA A 356 10.77 3.97 20.08
CA ALA A 356 10.91 3.62 18.68
C ALA A 356 12.12 2.71 18.45
N TYR A 357 12.01 1.86 17.44
CA TYR A 357 13.09 1.05 16.88
C TYR A 357 13.72 1.76 15.68
N GLY A 358 14.82 1.21 15.17
CA GLY A 358 15.60 1.82 14.07
C GLY A 358 14.79 2.09 12.79
N GLY A 359 13.72 1.31 12.53
CA GLY A 359 12.87 1.47 11.35
C GLY A 359 12.00 2.73 11.35
N PHE A 360 11.76 3.37 12.50
CA PHE A 360 10.88 4.54 12.61
C PHE A 360 11.34 5.69 11.73
N ALA A 361 12.65 5.97 11.72
CA ALA A 361 13.22 7.01 10.87
C ALA A 361 13.02 6.72 9.38
N THR A 362 13.08 5.44 8.99
CA THR A 362 12.91 4.98 7.60
C THR A 362 11.44 5.11 7.15
N GLU A 363 10.49 4.69 7.99
CA GLU A 363 9.05 4.73 7.68
C GLU A 363 8.52 6.16 7.66
N VAL A 364 8.93 7.01 8.61
CA VAL A 364 8.60 8.44 8.57
C VAL A 364 9.29 9.11 7.38
N GLY A 365 10.54 8.75 7.07
CA GLY A 365 11.36 9.41 6.06
C GLY A 365 12.08 10.65 6.60
N ASP A 366 12.13 10.81 7.92
CA ASP A 366 12.75 11.93 8.61
C ASP A 366 13.44 11.42 9.88
N ARG A 367 14.77 11.53 9.91
CA ARG A 367 15.61 11.03 11.00
C ARG A 367 15.48 11.86 12.28
N GLU A 368 15.03 13.11 12.18
CA GLU A 368 14.87 14.01 13.32
C GLU A 368 13.48 13.92 13.95
N ALA A 369 12.48 13.43 13.20
CA ALA A 369 11.08 13.42 13.63
C ALA A 369 10.88 12.81 15.03
N TRP A 370 11.53 11.68 15.34
CA TRP A 370 11.46 11.09 16.68
C TRP A 370 11.94 12.06 17.76
N ASN A 371 13.13 12.65 17.59
CA ASN A 371 13.70 13.56 18.57
C ASN A 371 12.86 14.85 18.73
N LEU A 372 12.28 15.34 17.63
CA LEU A 372 11.45 16.54 17.63
C LEU A 372 10.12 16.31 18.35
N LEU A 373 9.43 15.20 18.06
CA LEU A 373 8.17 14.85 18.69
C LEU A 373 8.34 14.55 20.18
N THR A 374 9.44 13.91 20.55
CA THR A 374 9.64 13.39 21.92
C THR A 374 10.44 14.35 22.81
N ARG A 375 11.75 14.48 22.57
CA ARG A 375 12.65 15.26 23.43
C ARG A 375 12.43 16.76 23.34
N LYS A 376 12.11 17.26 22.14
CA LYS A 376 11.82 18.69 21.93
C LYS A 376 10.34 19.03 22.10
N ARG A 377 9.46 18.02 22.15
CA ARG A 377 7.99 18.19 22.23
C ARG A 377 7.46 19.23 21.23
N MET A 378 8.05 19.25 20.03
CA MET A 378 7.60 20.12 18.95
C MET A 378 6.20 19.68 18.52
N ALA A 379 5.31 20.64 18.29
CA ALA A 379 3.97 20.36 17.79
C ALA A 379 4.05 19.57 16.46
N PRO A 380 3.28 18.48 16.27
CA PRO A 380 3.33 17.67 15.06
C PRO A 380 3.11 18.48 13.77
N GLU A 381 2.30 19.53 13.80
CA GLU A 381 2.07 20.47 12.68
C GLU A 381 3.36 21.21 12.27
N LEU A 382 4.22 21.56 13.23
CA LEU A 382 5.51 22.17 12.94
C LEU A 382 6.49 21.15 12.36
N VAL A 383 6.42 19.89 12.81
CA VAL A 383 7.22 18.79 12.26
C VAL A 383 6.86 18.54 10.80
N THR A 384 5.57 18.42 10.47
CA THR A 384 5.10 18.23 9.08
C THR A 384 5.31 19.47 8.22
N GLY A 385 5.24 20.68 8.81
CA GLY A 385 5.50 21.94 8.13
C GLY A 385 6.88 22.02 7.47
N ARG A 386 7.89 21.32 8.02
CA ARG A 386 9.24 21.23 7.43
C ARG A 386 9.27 20.50 6.08
N TRP A 387 8.27 19.67 5.77
CA TRP A 387 8.24 18.88 4.55
C TRP A 387 7.51 19.57 3.40
N LYS A 388 6.89 20.74 3.66
CA LYS A 388 6.01 21.42 2.71
C LYS A 388 6.69 21.71 1.37
N GLU A 389 7.91 22.25 1.38
CA GLU A 389 8.63 22.61 0.15
C GLU A 389 8.95 21.39 -0.72
N ASP A 390 9.39 20.29 -0.10
CA ASP A 390 9.69 19.04 -0.79
C ASP A 390 8.43 18.38 -1.34
N LEU A 391 7.32 18.45 -0.60
CA LEU A 391 6.03 17.97 -1.08
C LEU A 391 5.52 18.79 -2.28
N GLU A 392 5.69 20.12 -2.27
CA GLU A 392 5.35 20.96 -3.43
C GLU A 392 6.23 20.65 -4.64
N ARG A 393 7.53 20.39 -4.42
CA ARG A 393 8.43 19.94 -5.48
C ARG A 393 7.97 18.60 -6.06
N PHE A 394 7.64 17.64 -5.22
CA PHE A 394 7.17 16.32 -5.66
C PHE A 394 5.86 16.42 -6.44
N ARG A 395 4.91 17.28 -6.01
CA ARG A 395 3.65 17.50 -6.75
C ARG A 395 3.91 17.94 -8.19
N ARG A 396 4.83 18.90 -8.40
CA ARG A 396 5.23 19.34 -9.75
C ARG A 396 5.94 18.24 -10.55
N VAL A 397 6.80 17.45 -9.90
CA VAL A 397 7.52 16.35 -10.57
C VAL A 397 6.55 15.27 -11.03
N ARG A 398 5.62 14.84 -10.17
CA ARG A 398 4.72 13.72 -10.48
C ARG A 398 3.75 14.01 -11.62
N GLU A 399 3.39 15.27 -11.87
CA GLU A 399 2.48 15.70 -12.95
C GLU A 399 2.90 15.14 -14.32
N ARG A 400 4.21 15.02 -14.58
CA ARG A 400 4.75 14.45 -15.83
C ARG A 400 4.45 12.96 -16.02
N TYR A 401 4.12 12.26 -14.93
CA TYR A 401 3.98 10.80 -14.89
C TYR A 401 2.55 10.33 -14.64
N LEU A 402 1.63 11.26 -14.35
CA LEU A 402 0.23 10.92 -14.12
C LEU A 402 -0.43 10.36 -15.39
N LEU A 403 -1.37 9.44 -15.19
CA LEU A 403 -2.17 8.80 -16.24
C LEU A 403 -3.66 9.18 -16.14
N TYR A 404 -4.09 9.67 -14.98
CA TYR A 404 -5.49 9.98 -14.64
C TYR A 404 -5.62 11.34 -13.99
#